data_AF-A0A6A2WHY7-F1
#
_entry.id   AF-A0A6A2WHY7-F1
#
_cell.length_a   1.000
_cell.length_b   1.000
_cell.length_c   1.000
_cell.angle_alpha   90.00
_cell.angle_beta   90.00
_cell.angle_gamma   90.00
#
_symmetry.space_group_name_H-M   'P 1'
#
loop_
_entity.id
_entity.type
_entity.pdbx_description
1 polymer ?
#
loop_
_entity_poly.entity_id
_entity_poly.type
_entity_poly.pdbx_seq_one_letter_code
_entity_poly.pdbx_strand_id
1 'polypeptide(L)'
;MMNKSLISVVTDGDRAMLRDIKYVIPYAKHRLCSWHLSRNAQANIGDPKFTAAFSKCMASWWTTEEFDVQWCSVVSEFNVEKHPWVIEKGNTRHLWAQAYLTGHFFSNICSTQRCESMNASLAIALKHKKTYLDIVHAIEDVISRMRMNKVKADYLSSQTKPF
;
A
#
# COMPACT_ATOMS: atom_id res chain seq x y z
N MET A 1 -20.94 22.18 -12.31
CA MET A 1 -20.74 20.75 -11.99
C MET A 1 -19.76 20.67 -10.83
N MET A 2 -20.15 20.11 -9.69
CA MET A 2 -19.26 20.03 -8.52
C MET A 2 -18.04 19.16 -8.84
N ASN A 3 -16.86 19.75 -8.67
CA ASN A 3 -15.55 19.13 -8.78
C ASN A 3 -15.43 18.04 -7.69
N LYS A 4 -15.94 16.83 -7.94
CA LYS A 4 -15.76 15.70 -7.03
C LYS A 4 -14.29 15.31 -7.07
N SER A 5 -13.57 15.56 -5.97
CA SER A 5 -12.18 15.16 -5.80
C SER A 5 -12.01 13.68 -6.15
N LEU A 6 -11.04 13.35 -6.99
CA LEU A 6 -10.65 11.96 -7.23
C LEU A 6 -10.22 11.34 -5.90
N ILE A 7 -10.97 10.36 -5.41
CA ILE A 7 -10.63 9.62 -4.19
C ILE A 7 -9.80 8.42 -4.63
N SER A 8 -8.58 8.34 -4.11
CA SER A 8 -7.70 7.19 -4.29
C SER A 8 -7.46 6.54 -2.94
N VAL A 9 -7.55 5.21 -2.90
CA VAL A 9 -7.43 4.43 -1.66
C VAL A 9 -6.33 3.40 -1.83
N VAL A 10 -5.43 3.32 -0.85
CA VAL A 10 -4.38 2.31 -0.79
C VAL A 10 -4.59 1.45 0.46
N THR A 11 -4.66 0.12 0.30
CA THR A 11 -4.81 -0.82 1.41
C THR A 11 -3.83 -1.98 1.31
N ASP A 12 -3.64 -2.72 2.40
CA ASP A 12 -2.86 -3.98 2.42
C ASP A 12 -3.54 -5.15 1.70
N GLY A 13 -4.86 -5.05 1.44
CA GLY A 13 -5.64 -6.06 0.73
C GLY A 13 -6.55 -6.88 1.63
N ASP A 14 -6.82 -6.41 2.85
CA ASP A 14 -7.85 -7.01 3.69
C ASP A 14 -9.21 -7.10 2.96
N ARG A 15 -9.85 -8.27 3.06
CA ARG A 15 -11.08 -8.58 2.33
C ARG A 15 -12.29 -7.81 2.85
N ALA A 16 -12.34 -7.50 4.15
CA ALA A 16 -13.43 -6.69 4.71
C ALA A 16 -13.29 -5.25 4.22
N MET A 17 -12.10 -4.67 4.33
CA MET A 17 -11.81 -3.32 3.82
C MET A 17 -12.13 -3.19 2.33
N LEU A 18 -11.74 -4.17 1.51
CA LEU A 18 -12.07 -4.22 0.07
C LEU A 18 -13.58 -4.13 -0.19
N ARG A 19 -14.39 -4.88 0.58
CA ARG A 19 -15.85 -4.86 0.45
C ARG A 19 -16.44 -3.52 0.91
N ASP A 20 -15.98 -3.02 2.04
CA ASP A 20 -16.51 -1.80 2.64
C ASP A 20 -16.15 -0.56 1.80
N ILE A 21 -14.94 -0.49 1.23
CA ILE A 21 -14.56 0.58 0.29
C ILE A 21 -15.50 0.60 -0.92
N LYS A 22 -15.79 -0.57 -1.49
CA LYS A 22 -16.71 -0.69 -2.63
C LYS A 22 -18.13 -0.25 -2.29
N TYR A 23 -18.56 -0.42 -1.03
CA TYR A 23 -19.88 -0.02 -0.57
C TYR A 23 -19.96 1.47 -0.21
N VAL A 24 -19.00 1.98 0.56
CA VAL A 24 -19.02 3.33 1.14
C VAL A 24 -18.53 4.38 0.14
N ILE A 25 -17.50 4.06 -0.65
CA ILE A 25 -16.88 4.96 -1.62
C ILE A 25 -16.66 4.24 -2.97
N PRO A 26 -17.73 3.82 -3.65
CA PRO A 26 -17.66 2.99 -4.87
C PRO A 26 -16.90 3.64 -6.03
N TYR A 27 -16.80 4.97 -6.05
CA TYR A 27 -16.11 5.74 -7.10
C TYR A 27 -14.61 5.91 -6.83
N ALA A 28 -14.12 5.47 -5.66
CA ALA A 28 -12.71 5.59 -5.33
C ALA A 28 -11.88 4.59 -6.15
N LYS A 29 -10.75 5.04 -6.71
CA LYS A 29 -9.81 4.10 -7.31
C LYS A 29 -9.01 3.42 -6.21
N HIS A 30 -9.05 2.10 -6.22
CA HIS A 30 -8.37 1.28 -5.23
C HIS A 30 -7.05 0.72 -5.77
N ARG A 31 -6.02 0.76 -4.93
CA ARG A 31 -4.71 0.15 -5.15
C ARG A 31 -4.29 -0.67 -3.92
N LEU A 32 -3.66 -1.81 -4.16
CA LEU A 32 -3.01 -2.59 -3.11
C LEU A 32 -1.60 -2.06 -2.82
N CYS A 33 -1.22 -2.10 -1.55
CA CYS A 33 0.09 -1.73 -1.06
C CYS A 33 1.16 -2.64 -1.69
N SER A 34 2.04 -2.05 -2.49
CA SER A 34 3.09 -2.76 -3.22
C SER A 34 4.09 -3.46 -2.27
N TRP A 35 4.34 -2.90 -1.09
CA TRP A 35 5.20 -3.53 -0.09
C TRP A 35 4.60 -4.83 0.47
N HIS A 36 3.33 -4.78 0.90
CA HIS A 36 2.62 -5.97 1.36
C HIS A 36 2.52 -7.03 0.27
N LEU A 37 2.25 -6.63 -0.97
CA LEU A 37 2.23 -7.55 -2.11
C LEU A 37 3.58 -8.23 -2.35
N SER A 38 4.68 -7.48 -2.29
CA SER A 38 6.03 -8.05 -2.41
C SER A 38 6.33 -9.05 -1.28
N ARG A 39 5.95 -8.73 -0.04
CA ARG A 39 6.07 -9.67 1.09
C ARG A 39 5.20 -10.91 0.92
N ASN A 40 3.99 -10.75 0.40
CA ASN A 40 3.09 -11.87 0.13
C ASN A 40 3.64 -12.76 -0.99
N ALA A 41 4.25 -12.19 -2.03
CA ALA A 41 4.95 -12.96 -3.08
C ALA A 41 6.06 -13.82 -2.47
N GLN A 42 6.90 -13.21 -1.63
CA GLN A 42 7.98 -13.92 -0.95
C GLN A 42 7.45 -15.01 -0.01
N ALA A 43 6.36 -14.77 0.72
CA ALA A 43 5.79 -15.74 1.64
C ALA A 43 5.09 -16.92 0.94
N ASN A 44 4.48 -16.69 -0.23
CA ASN A 44 3.74 -17.73 -0.96
C ASN A 44 4.65 -18.56 -1.88
N ILE A 45 5.60 -17.93 -2.57
CA ILE A 45 6.44 -18.60 -3.57
C ILE A 45 7.83 -18.93 -3.01
N GLY A 46 8.36 -18.14 -2.07
CA GLY A 46 9.65 -18.38 -1.43
C GLY A 46 10.88 -18.04 -2.29
N ASP A 47 10.74 -17.92 -3.62
CA ASP A 47 11.84 -17.59 -4.52
C ASP A 47 12.08 -16.06 -4.61
N PRO A 48 13.26 -15.56 -4.17
CA PRO A 48 13.60 -14.14 -4.29
C PRO A 48 13.63 -13.62 -5.73
N LYS A 49 13.97 -14.46 -6.72
CA LYS A 49 13.98 -14.09 -8.13
C LYS A 49 12.55 -13.87 -8.62
N PHE A 50 11.61 -14.72 -8.21
CA PHE A 50 10.19 -14.52 -8.49
C PHE A 50 9.71 -13.22 -7.85
N THR A 51 10.03 -12.98 -6.58
CA THR A 51 9.65 -11.74 -5.88
C THR A 51 10.17 -10.49 -6.59
N ALA A 52 11.40 -10.53 -7.13
CA ALA A 52 11.98 -9.45 -7.90
C ALA A 52 11.24 -9.25 -9.25
N ALA A 53 10.99 -10.33 -9.99
CA ALA A 53 10.25 -10.29 -11.25
C ALA A 53 8.80 -9.77 -11.04
N PHE A 54 8.12 -10.28 -10.02
CA PHE A 54 6.80 -9.81 -9.58
C PHE A 54 6.82 -8.31 -9.26
N SER A 55 7.81 -7.86 -8.49
CA SER A 55 7.94 -6.44 -8.13
C SER A 55 8.20 -5.55 -9.35
N LYS A 56 8.95 -6.05 -10.35
CA LYS A 56 9.11 -5.37 -11.64
C LYS A 56 7.76 -5.27 -12.37
N CYS A 57 6.99 -6.35 -12.47
CA CYS A 57 5.64 -6.32 -13.04
C CYS A 57 4.73 -5.30 -12.33
N MET A 58 4.83 -5.18 -11.00
CA MET A 58 4.04 -4.20 -10.26
C MET A 58 4.35 -2.74 -10.66
N ALA A 59 5.62 -2.42 -10.89
CA ALA A 59 6.09 -1.04 -11.02
C ALA A 59 6.30 -0.56 -12.47
N SER A 60 6.38 -1.48 -13.43
CA SER A 60 6.64 -1.15 -14.83
C SER A 60 5.51 -0.32 -15.46
N TRP A 61 5.91 0.73 -16.20
CA TRP A 61 5.04 1.58 -17.00
C TRP A 61 4.74 0.98 -18.37
N TRP A 62 4.14 -0.20 -18.36
CA TRP A 62 3.73 -0.92 -19.55
C TRP A 62 2.29 -0.58 -19.95
N THR A 63 1.94 -0.85 -21.22
CA THR A 63 0.53 -0.99 -21.58
C THR A 63 -0.08 -2.22 -20.91
N THR A 64 -1.40 -2.33 -20.91
CA THR A 64 -2.11 -3.49 -20.37
C THR A 64 -1.74 -4.78 -21.11
N GLU A 65 -1.51 -4.69 -22.42
CA GLU A 65 -1.13 -5.82 -23.28
C GLU A 65 0.30 -6.26 -23.00
N GLU A 66 1.24 -5.30 -22.92
CA GLU A 66 2.63 -5.55 -22.54
C GLU A 66 2.71 -6.21 -21.15
N PHE A 67 1.93 -5.71 -20.19
CA PHE A 67 1.86 -6.33 -18.86
C PHE A 67 1.37 -7.77 -18.93
N ASP A 68 0.27 -8.05 -19.66
CA ASP A 68 -0.31 -9.40 -19.70
C ASP A 68 0.68 -10.41 -20.33
N VAL A 69 1.44 -9.99 -21.36
CA VAL A 69 2.53 -10.80 -21.93
C VAL A 69 3.64 -11.05 -20.92
N GLN A 70 4.13 -10.00 -20.25
CA GLN A 70 5.23 -10.12 -19.29
C GLN A 70 4.81 -10.93 -18.05
N TRP A 71 3.58 -10.76 -17.58
CA TRP A 71 3.03 -11.54 -16.47
C TRP A 71 2.98 -13.02 -16.80
N CYS A 72 2.46 -13.39 -17.97
CA CYS A 72 2.45 -14.78 -18.44
C CYS A 72 3.88 -15.35 -18.54
N SER A 73 4.83 -14.57 -19.04
CA SER A 73 6.24 -14.96 -19.10
C SER A 73 6.82 -15.27 -17.72
N VAL A 74 6.61 -14.38 -16.73
CA VAL A 74 7.09 -14.60 -15.35
C VAL A 74 6.41 -15.82 -14.73
N VAL A 75 5.10 -15.96 -14.87
CA VAL A 75 4.38 -17.10 -14.29
C VAL A 75 4.91 -18.43 -14.86
N SER A 76 5.26 -18.45 -16.16
CA SER A 76 5.79 -19.65 -16.80
C SER A 76 7.26 -19.93 -16.52
N GLU A 77 8.11 -18.90 -16.48
CA GLU A 77 9.53 -19.02 -16.13
C GLU A 77 9.73 -19.68 -14.76
N PHE A 78 8.85 -19.36 -13.81
CA PHE A 78 8.90 -19.91 -12.46
C PHE A 78 8.01 -21.15 -12.25
N ASN A 79 7.31 -21.64 -13.28
CA ASN A 79 6.43 -22.81 -13.23
C ASN A 79 5.38 -22.73 -12.10
N VAL A 80 4.76 -21.55 -11.95
CA VAL A 80 3.78 -21.23 -10.90
C VAL A 80 2.36 -21.00 -11.45
N GLU A 81 2.08 -21.44 -12.68
CA GLU A 81 0.80 -21.27 -13.38
C GLU A 81 -0.39 -21.81 -12.56
N LYS A 82 -0.17 -22.92 -11.86
CA LYS A 82 -1.19 -23.62 -11.07
C LYS A 82 -1.25 -23.13 -9.62
N HIS A 83 -0.38 -22.22 -9.21
CA HIS A 83 -0.32 -21.78 -7.82
C HIS A 83 -1.55 -20.88 -7.49
N PRO A 84 -2.39 -21.24 -6.51
CA PRO A 84 -3.66 -20.53 -6.26
C PRO A 84 -3.49 -19.02 -6.03
N TRP A 85 -2.44 -18.63 -5.29
CA TRP A 85 -2.13 -17.23 -5.05
C TRP A 85 -1.74 -16.47 -6.33
N VAL A 86 -1.01 -17.11 -7.25
CA VAL A 86 -0.59 -16.49 -8.52
C VAL A 86 -1.78 -16.29 -9.44
N ILE A 87 -2.67 -17.28 -9.51
CA ILE A 87 -3.94 -17.19 -10.23
C ILE A 87 -4.77 -16.02 -9.68
N GLU A 88 -4.91 -15.92 -8.35
CA GLU A 88 -5.62 -14.79 -7.72
C GLU A 88 -4.97 -13.44 -8.05
N LYS A 89 -3.64 -13.33 -8.00
CA LYS A 89 -2.94 -12.08 -8.36
C LYS A 89 -3.12 -11.72 -9.83
N GLY A 90 -3.11 -12.69 -10.74
CA GLY A 90 -3.42 -12.47 -12.16
C GLY A 90 -4.85 -11.96 -12.37
N ASN A 91 -5.83 -12.51 -11.66
CA ASN A 91 -7.22 -12.05 -11.71
C ASN A 91 -7.43 -10.66 -11.09
N THR A 92 -6.61 -10.31 -10.09
CA THR A 92 -6.68 -9.03 -9.36
C THR A 92 -5.65 -8.00 -9.84
N ARG A 93 -5.02 -8.20 -11.01
CA ARG A 93 -3.96 -7.31 -11.57
C ARG A 93 -4.33 -5.84 -11.66
N HIS A 94 -5.60 -5.55 -11.92
CA HIS A 94 -6.14 -4.19 -11.97
C HIS A 94 -6.06 -3.42 -10.64
N LEU A 95 -5.81 -4.09 -9.52
CA LEU A 95 -5.65 -3.47 -8.19
C LEU A 95 -4.20 -3.18 -7.84
N TRP A 96 -3.21 -3.66 -8.60
CA TRP A 96 -1.82 -3.58 -8.16
C TRP A 96 -0.79 -3.31 -9.25
N ALA A 97 -1.06 -3.69 -10.49
CA ALA A 97 -0.15 -3.45 -11.59
C ALA A 97 -0.22 -1.99 -12.03
N GLN A 98 0.94 -1.31 -12.11
CA GLN A 98 1.02 0.07 -12.55
C GLN A 98 0.37 0.27 -13.92
N ALA A 99 0.55 -0.67 -14.85
CA ALA A 99 -0.08 -0.67 -16.17
C ALA A 99 -1.61 -0.44 -16.13
N TYR A 100 -2.31 -1.04 -15.16
CA TYR A 100 -3.77 -0.95 -14.99
C TYR A 100 -4.22 0.23 -14.11
N LEU A 101 -3.27 0.86 -13.41
CA LEU A 101 -3.50 1.99 -12.52
C LEU A 101 -3.11 3.32 -13.18
N THR A 102 -2.49 3.28 -14.36
CA THR A 102 -2.18 4.45 -15.19
C THR A 102 -3.42 5.31 -15.41
N GLY A 103 -3.25 6.63 -15.33
CA GLY A 103 -4.34 7.60 -15.43
C GLY A 103 -5.07 7.89 -14.11
N HIS A 104 -4.76 7.17 -13.04
CA HIS A 104 -5.27 7.46 -11.69
C HIS A 104 -4.21 8.10 -10.80
N PHE A 105 -4.60 9.16 -10.09
CA PHE A 105 -3.69 9.90 -9.23
C PHE A 105 -3.57 9.27 -7.84
N PHE A 106 -2.40 8.73 -7.52
CA PHE A 106 -2.08 8.19 -6.19
C PHE A 106 -1.04 9.05 -5.43
N SER A 107 -0.62 10.21 -5.95
CA SER A 107 0.39 11.07 -5.32
C SER A 107 1.69 10.33 -4.94
N ASN A 108 2.14 9.39 -5.78
CA ASN A 108 3.27 8.48 -5.51
C ASN A 108 3.10 7.57 -4.27
N ILE A 109 1.89 7.48 -3.71
CA ILE A 109 1.55 6.57 -2.62
C ILE A 109 1.32 5.19 -3.20
N CYS A 110 2.34 4.34 -3.09
CA CYS A 110 2.28 2.93 -3.47
C CYS A 110 2.27 2.00 -2.26
N SER A 111 2.39 2.55 -1.04
CA SER A 111 2.47 1.79 0.20
C SER A 111 1.66 2.43 1.33
N THR A 112 1.36 1.61 2.33
CA THR A 112 0.73 2.00 3.59
C THR A 112 1.76 2.46 4.64
N GLN A 113 2.99 2.80 4.23
CA GLN A 113 4.12 3.09 5.12
C GLN A 113 3.81 4.16 6.18
N ARG A 114 3.05 5.20 5.84
CA ARG A 114 2.64 6.23 6.81
C ARG A 114 1.74 5.65 7.92
N CYS A 115 0.77 4.84 7.54
CA CYS A 115 -0.11 4.14 8.48
C CYS A 115 0.66 3.11 9.30
N GLU A 116 1.57 2.35 8.68
CA GLU A 116 2.40 1.37 9.36
C GLU A 116 3.36 2.00 10.38
N SER A 117 3.95 3.15 10.06
CA SER A 117 4.79 3.91 11.00
C SER A 117 4.00 4.38 12.22
N MET A 118 2.76 4.85 12.00
CA MET A 118 1.85 5.21 13.09
C MET A 118 1.47 3.99 13.93
N ASN A 119 1.12 2.88 13.27
CA ASN A 119 0.77 1.62 13.94
C ASN A 119 1.94 1.10 14.79
N ALA A 120 3.17 1.16 14.28
CA ALA A 120 4.36 0.78 15.03
C ALA A 120 4.59 1.68 16.25
N SER A 121 4.42 3.00 16.09
CA SER A 121 4.54 3.97 17.19
C SER A 121 3.52 3.70 18.30
N LEU A 122 2.27 3.39 17.92
CA LEU A 122 1.22 3.01 18.86
C LEU A 122 1.51 1.66 19.52
N ALA A 123 1.93 0.66 18.76
CA ALA A 123 2.27 -0.65 19.31
C ALA A 123 3.37 -0.56 20.38
N ILE A 124 4.37 0.30 20.18
CA ILE A 124 5.41 0.57 21.20
C ILE A 124 4.81 1.25 22.44
N ALA A 125 4.00 2.30 22.25
CA ALA A 125 3.41 3.05 23.36
C ALA A 125 2.42 2.22 24.20
N LEU A 126 1.74 1.26 23.56
CA LEU A 126 0.71 0.43 24.18
C LEU A 126 1.24 -0.89 24.77
N LYS A 127 2.49 -1.28 24.48
CA LYS A 127 3.08 -2.59 24.81
C LYS A 127 2.90 -3.07 26.26
N HIS A 128 2.84 -2.15 27.23
CA HIS A 128 2.75 -2.46 28.66
C HIS A 128 1.56 -1.80 29.37
N LYS A 129 0.61 -1.23 28.62
CA LYS A 129 -0.55 -0.52 29.18
C LYS A 129 -1.65 -1.53 29.52
N LYS A 130 -2.21 -1.45 30.73
CA LYS A 130 -3.14 -2.47 31.26
C LYS A 130 -4.57 -1.96 31.43
N THR A 131 -4.77 -0.65 31.60
CA THR A 131 -6.10 -0.06 31.76
C THR A 131 -6.51 0.74 30.52
N TYR A 132 -7.81 0.93 30.34
CA TYR A 132 -8.33 1.80 29.26
C TYR A 132 -7.83 3.24 29.39
N LEU A 133 -7.71 3.76 30.62
CA LEU A 133 -7.18 5.10 30.87
C LEU A 133 -5.71 5.22 30.44
N ASP A 134 -4.90 4.21 30.75
CA ASP A 134 -3.49 4.14 30.33
C ASP A 134 -3.35 4.12 28.80
N ILE A 135 -4.28 3.45 28.12
CA ILE A 135 -4.32 3.38 26.65
C ILE A 135 -4.67 4.75 26.06
N VAL A 136 -5.71 5.41 26.57
CA VAL A 136 -6.12 6.74 26.09
C VAL A 136 -5.00 7.75 26.26
N HIS A 137 -4.40 7.85 27.45
CA HIS A 137 -3.27 8.74 27.68
C HIS A 137 -2.07 8.42 26.78
N ALA A 138 -1.75 7.13 26.57
CA ALA A 138 -0.66 6.74 25.68
C ALA A 138 -0.92 7.15 24.21
N ILE A 139 -2.18 7.09 23.76
CA ILE A 139 -2.58 7.56 22.42
C ILE A 139 -2.42 9.09 22.33
N GLU A 140 -2.94 9.83 23.31
CA GLU A 140 -2.83 11.30 23.36
C GLU A 140 -1.38 11.76 23.38
N ASP A 141 -0.51 11.08 24.12
CA ASP A 141 0.93 11.32 24.16
C ASP A 141 1.60 11.09 22.81
N VAL A 142 1.26 10.00 22.12
CA VAL A 142 1.77 9.71 20.76
C VAL A 142 1.35 10.81 19.80
N ILE A 143 0.07 11.20 19.82
CA ILE A 143 -0.48 12.27 18.98
C ILE A 143 0.25 13.60 19.27
N SER A 144 0.43 13.93 20.54
CA SER A 144 1.11 15.16 20.96
C SER A 144 2.56 15.22 20.48
N ARG A 145 3.30 14.12 20.63
CA ARG A 145 4.66 14.00 20.07
C ARG A 145 4.69 14.18 18.55
N MET A 146 3.75 13.55 17.84
CA MET A 146 3.66 13.69 16.37
C MET A 146 3.38 15.13 15.95
N ARG A 147 2.46 15.83 16.64
CA ARG A 147 2.15 17.25 16.38
C ARG A 147 3.37 18.13 16.62
N MET A 148 4.08 17.92 17.73
CA MET A 148 5.30 18.68 18.03
C MET A 148 6.40 18.45 16.98
N ASN A 149 6.59 17.20 16.55
CA ASN A 149 7.55 16.88 15.49
C ASN A 149 7.19 17.56 14.16
N LYS A 150 5.89 17.63 13.83
CA LYS A 150 5.42 18.36 12.65
C LYS A 150 5.74 19.86 12.76
N VAL A 151 5.41 20.50 13.89
CA VAL A 151 5.73 21.94 14.11
C VAL A 151 7.22 22.20 13.96
N LYS A 152 8.06 21.32 14.52
CA LYS A 152 9.52 21.42 14.39
C LYS A 152 9.97 21.27 12.93
N ALA A 153 9.41 20.31 12.19
CA ALA A 153 9.74 20.12 10.77
C ALA A 153 9.30 21.30 9.90
N ASP A 154 8.10 21.84 10.13
CA ASP A 154 7.57 23.00 9.42
C ASP A 154 8.43 24.24 9.70
N TYR A 155 8.82 24.45 10.96
CA TYR A 155 9.77 25.50 11.33
C TYR A 155 11.09 25.35 10.58
N LEU A 156 11.72 24.17 10.64
CA LEU A 156 13.01 23.94 9.96
C LEU A 156 12.88 24.15 8.44
N SER A 157 11.81 23.65 7.81
CA SER A 157 11.55 23.84 6.38
C SER A 157 11.40 25.32 6.01
N SER A 158 10.82 26.15 6.89
CA SER A 158 10.70 27.59 6.66
C SER A 158 12.04 28.35 6.75
N GLN A 159 13.03 27.76 7.42
CA GLN A 159 14.37 28.34 7.60
C GLN A 159 15.38 27.86 6.55
N THR A 160 15.03 26.88 5.74
CA THR A 160 15.89 26.30 4.70
C THR A 160 15.39 26.64 3.31
N LYS A 161 16.28 26.97 2.38
CA LYS A 161 15.90 27.11 0.97
C LYS A 161 15.65 25.71 0.37
N PRO A 162 14.62 25.54 -0.49
CA PRO A 162 14.48 24.33 -1.29
C PRO A 162 15.75 24.10 -2.12
N PHE A 163 16.17 22.84 -2.25
CA PHE A 163 17.23 22.44 -3.17
C PHE A 163 16.78 22.58 -4.63
#